data_AF-A0A1S8KTU5-F1
#
_entry.id   AF-A0A1S8KTU5-F1
#
_cell.length_a   1.000
_cell.length_b   1.000
_cell.length_c   1.000
_cell.angle_alpha   90.00
_cell.angle_beta   90.00
_cell.angle_gamma   90.00
#
_symmetry.space_group_name_H-M   'P 1'
#
loop_
_entity.id
_entity.type
_entity.pdbx_description
1 polymer ?
#
loop_
_entity_poly.entity_id
_entity_poly.type
_entity_poly.pdbx_seq_one_letter_code
_entity_poly.pdbx_strand_id
1 'polypeptide(L)'
;NGTFVEGFSHPEMGHMLIKRHPKDNFSGNCPFHQDCLEGMAAGPAIEKRLGVKGQNLLADDSFWQIEAFYLAQCAYNTTLMFSPDRIIFGGGVMKQEHMKKKVQDKFVELINGYVEIPPIDSYIITPELGDNAGIIGGLALARKAVRNKQP
;
A
#
# COMPACT_ATOMS: atom_id res chain seq x y z
N ASN A 1 -6.37 -16.26 8.67
CA ASN A 1 -6.83 -17.68 8.68
C ASN A 1 -7.21 -18.24 7.29
N GLY A 2 -6.53 -17.86 6.20
CA GLY A 2 -6.77 -18.48 4.87
C GLY A 2 -8.09 -18.12 4.16
N THR A 3 -8.90 -17.23 4.73
CA THR A 3 -10.13 -16.70 4.13
C THR A 3 -9.99 -15.20 3.87
N PHE A 4 -10.76 -14.67 2.93
CA PHE A 4 -10.87 -13.22 2.76
C PHE A 4 -11.49 -12.58 4.01
N VAL A 5 -11.05 -11.36 4.30
CA VAL A 5 -11.63 -10.53 5.36
C VAL A 5 -12.79 -9.74 4.75
N GLU A 6 -13.99 -10.00 5.23
CA GLU A 6 -15.22 -9.33 4.81
C GLU A 6 -16.15 -9.21 6.02
N GLY A 7 -16.75 -8.03 6.20
CA GLY A 7 -17.72 -7.76 7.26
C GLY A 7 -19.09 -7.44 6.65
N PHE A 8 -19.64 -6.26 6.98
CA PHE A 8 -20.78 -5.71 6.23
C PHE A 8 -20.45 -5.41 4.76
N SER A 9 -19.18 -5.09 4.47
CA SER A 9 -18.63 -4.90 3.13
C SER A 9 -17.17 -5.34 3.09
N HIS A 10 -16.56 -5.30 1.90
CA HIS A 10 -15.11 -5.43 1.74
C HIS A 10 -14.36 -4.20 2.31
N PRO A 11 -13.10 -4.37 2.75
CA PRO A 11 -12.30 -3.25 3.22
C PRO A 11 -11.99 -2.23 2.12
N GLU A 12 -12.13 -0.94 2.45
CA GLU A 12 -11.74 0.21 1.61
C GLU A 12 -10.53 0.94 2.22
N MET A 13 -9.43 0.20 2.37
CA MET A 13 -8.25 0.66 3.13
C MET A 13 -7.55 1.86 2.48
N GLY A 14 -7.71 2.05 1.17
CA GLY A 14 -7.16 3.19 0.42
C GLY A 14 -7.70 4.55 0.87
N HIS A 15 -8.85 4.58 1.55
CA HIS A 15 -9.47 5.82 2.02
C HIS A 15 -9.24 6.11 3.50
N MET A 16 -8.33 5.41 4.18
CA MET A 16 -7.97 5.76 5.55
C MET A 16 -7.40 7.18 5.63
N LEU A 17 -7.78 7.89 6.70
CA LEU A 17 -7.19 9.18 7.02
C LEU A 17 -5.76 8.97 7.52
N ILE A 18 -4.87 9.85 7.09
CA ILE A 18 -3.45 9.80 7.42
C ILE A 18 -2.97 11.17 7.88
N LYS A 19 -1.85 11.20 8.60
CA LYS A 19 -1.17 12.46 8.91
C LYS A 19 -0.49 12.97 7.64
N ARG A 20 -0.70 14.25 7.33
CA ARG A 20 -0.02 14.95 6.24
C ARG A 20 1.47 15.10 6.57
N HIS A 21 2.32 14.94 5.56
CA HIS A 21 3.74 15.22 5.73
C HIS A 21 3.92 16.74 5.90
N PRO A 22 4.73 17.23 6.86
CA PRO A 22 4.82 18.67 7.16
C PRO A 22 5.38 19.52 6.01
N LYS A 23 6.02 18.89 5.03
CA LYS A 23 6.54 19.55 3.82
C LYS A 23 5.64 19.39 2.59
N ASP A 24 4.50 18.72 2.70
CA ASP A 24 3.61 18.44 1.56
C ASP A 24 2.36 19.34 1.59
N ASN A 25 2.35 20.32 0.69
CA ASN A 25 1.26 21.29 0.52
C ASN A 25 0.17 20.81 -0.45
N PHE A 26 0.28 19.60 -0.99
CA PHE A 26 -0.70 19.07 -1.95
C PHE A 26 -2.08 18.89 -1.31
N SER A 27 -3.13 19.42 -1.92
CA SER A 27 -4.49 19.34 -1.35
C SER A 27 -5.11 17.95 -1.39
N GLY A 28 -4.59 17.05 -2.21
CA GLY A 28 -5.13 15.71 -2.40
C GLY A 28 -5.88 15.54 -3.73
N ASN A 29 -5.97 14.29 -4.17
CA ASN A 29 -6.58 13.91 -5.44
C ASN A 29 -7.92 13.18 -5.30
N CYS A 30 -8.25 12.71 -4.08
CA CYS A 30 -9.47 11.94 -3.88
C CYS A 30 -10.71 12.86 -3.98
N PRO A 31 -11.69 12.56 -4.83
CA PRO A 31 -12.89 13.41 -4.97
C PRO A 31 -13.81 13.37 -3.74
N PHE A 32 -13.67 12.36 -2.88
CA PHE A 32 -14.52 12.19 -1.69
C PHE A 32 -13.89 12.77 -0.43
N HIS A 33 -12.59 12.53 -0.23
CA HIS A 33 -11.91 12.78 1.04
C HIS A 33 -10.77 13.79 0.93
N GLN A 34 -10.43 14.22 -0.30
CA GLN A 34 -9.26 15.05 -0.61
C GLN A 34 -7.94 14.34 -0.25
N ASP A 35 -7.53 14.36 1.03
CA ASP A 35 -6.22 13.94 1.51
C ASP A 35 -6.22 12.63 2.32
N CYS A 36 -7.16 11.71 2.01
CA CYS A 36 -7.01 10.31 2.41
C CYS A 36 -5.77 9.67 1.76
N LEU A 37 -5.39 8.47 2.19
CA LEU A 37 -4.21 7.77 1.67
C LEU A 37 -4.14 7.74 0.14
N GLU A 38 -5.17 7.26 -0.55
CA GLU A 38 -5.22 7.27 -2.03
C GLU A 38 -5.11 8.68 -2.60
N GLY A 39 -5.79 9.64 -1.98
CA GLY A 39 -5.74 11.04 -2.37
C GLY A 39 -4.34 11.64 -2.30
N MET A 40 -3.45 11.10 -1.46
CA MET A 40 -2.10 11.60 -1.27
C MET A 40 -1.01 10.75 -1.94
N ALA A 41 -1.21 9.44 -2.10
CA ALA A 41 -0.17 8.47 -2.48
C ALA A 41 -0.45 7.72 -3.80
N ALA A 42 -1.63 7.88 -4.40
CA ALA A 42 -1.88 7.21 -5.68
C ALA A 42 -1.02 7.79 -6.81
N GLY A 43 -0.72 7.00 -7.85
CA GLY A 43 0.00 7.48 -9.03
C GLY A 43 -0.56 8.78 -9.64
N PRO A 44 -1.89 8.92 -9.80
CA PRO A 44 -2.51 10.18 -10.22
C PRO A 44 -2.31 11.34 -9.22
N ALA A 45 -2.23 11.06 -7.92
CA ALA A 45 -1.90 12.07 -6.92
C ALA A 45 -0.45 12.56 -7.07
N ILE A 46 0.50 11.65 -7.34
CA ILE A 46 1.89 12.00 -7.65
C ILE A 46 1.96 12.89 -8.90
N GLU A 47 1.29 12.47 -9.99
CA GLU A 47 1.27 13.22 -11.25
C GLU A 47 0.67 14.62 -11.07
N LYS A 48 -0.46 14.73 -10.37
CA LYS A 48 -1.09 16.03 -10.10
C LYS A 48 -0.26 16.91 -9.16
N ARG A 49 0.44 16.30 -8.19
CA ARG A 49 1.31 17.02 -7.24
C ARG A 49 2.56 17.59 -7.91
N LEU A 50 3.21 16.80 -8.76
CA LEU A 50 4.54 17.14 -9.31
C LEU A 50 4.51 17.61 -10.77
N GLY A 51 3.39 17.44 -11.47
CA GLY A 51 3.28 17.70 -12.91
C GLY A 51 3.96 16.66 -13.79
N VAL A 52 4.49 15.58 -13.19
CA VAL A 52 5.16 14.48 -13.89
C VAL A 52 4.69 13.13 -13.35
N LYS A 53 4.53 12.15 -14.24
CA LYS A 53 4.18 10.78 -13.83
C LYS A 53 5.26 10.21 -12.93
N GLY A 54 4.86 9.51 -11.86
CA GLY A 54 5.81 8.91 -10.91
C GLY A 54 6.84 7.97 -11.56
N GLN A 55 6.48 7.27 -12.64
CA GLN A 55 7.41 6.42 -13.39
C GLN A 55 8.55 7.18 -14.10
N ASN A 56 8.37 8.49 -14.32
CA ASN A 56 9.36 9.36 -14.97
C ASN A 56 10.15 10.17 -13.94
N LEU A 57 9.84 10.05 -12.65
CA LEU A 57 10.53 10.76 -11.58
C LEU A 57 11.87 10.07 -11.30
N LEU A 58 12.92 10.87 -11.03
CA LEU A 58 14.24 10.33 -10.72
C LEU A 58 14.22 9.55 -9.39
N ALA A 59 15.03 8.51 -9.28
CA ALA A 59 15.05 7.63 -8.11
C ALA A 59 15.56 8.32 -6.83
N ASP A 60 16.36 9.37 -6.97
CA ASP A 60 16.92 10.17 -5.89
C ASP A 60 16.04 11.38 -5.51
N ASP A 61 14.90 11.57 -6.18
CA ASP A 61 13.97 12.65 -5.86
C ASP A 61 13.50 12.54 -4.40
N SER A 62 13.56 13.67 -3.69
CA SER A 62 13.17 13.78 -2.29
C SER A 62 11.70 13.45 -2.04
N PHE A 63 10.84 13.58 -3.05
CA PHE A 63 9.42 13.25 -2.97
C PHE A 63 9.19 11.78 -2.57
N TRP A 64 10.07 10.86 -2.96
CA TRP A 64 9.94 9.45 -2.57
C TRP A 64 9.98 9.22 -1.06
N GLN A 65 10.57 10.14 -0.28
CA GLN A 65 10.48 10.11 1.19
C GLN A 65 9.09 10.47 1.70
N ILE A 66 8.41 11.40 1.03
CA ILE A 66 7.03 11.80 1.34
C ILE A 66 6.08 10.65 0.96
N GLU A 67 6.27 10.06 -0.22
CA GLU A 67 5.50 8.91 -0.67
C GLU A 67 5.63 7.73 0.29
N ALA A 68 6.87 7.40 0.67
CA ALA A 68 7.13 6.34 1.64
C ALA A 68 6.53 6.62 3.02
N PHE A 69 6.51 7.88 3.47
CA PHE A 69 5.88 8.29 4.72
C PHE A 69 4.36 8.00 4.72
N TYR A 70 3.66 8.19 3.61
CA TYR A 70 2.24 7.89 3.52
C TYR A 70 1.95 6.38 3.46
N LEU A 71 2.71 5.63 2.66
CA LEU A 71 2.56 4.18 2.58
C LEU A 71 2.96 3.47 3.88
N ALA A 72 3.96 4.00 4.60
CA ALA A 72 4.34 3.49 5.92
C ALA A 72 3.22 3.67 6.96
N GLN A 73 2.46 4.77 6.90
CA GLN A 73 1.27 4.93 7.76
C GLN A 73 0.19 3.89 7.45
N CYS A 74 0.00 3.53 6.18
CA CYS A 74 -0.90 2.44 5.80
C CYS A 74 -0.46 1.11 6.42
N ALA A 75 0.84 0.78 6.32
CA ALA A 75 1.39 -0.43 6.93
C ALA A 75 1.28 -0.40 8.46
N TYR A 76 1.55 0.75 9.10
CA TYR A 76 1.40 0.98 10.54
C TYR A 76 -0.04 0.72 11.00
N ASN A 77 -1.01 1.40 10.39
CA ASN A 77 -2.43 1.25 10.73
C ASN A 77 -2.88 -0.21 10.53
N THR A 78 -2.48 -0.83 9.42
CA THR A 78 -2.81 -2.23 9.11
C THR A 78 -2.22 -3.19 10.15
N THR A 79 -0.98 -2.96 10.57
CA THR A 79 -0.30 -3.76 11.59
C THR A 79 -1.03 -3.70 12.92
N LEU A 80 -1.39 -2.50 13.38
CA LEU A 80 -2.05 -2.33 14.68
C LEU A 80 -3.51 -2.80 14.70
N MET A 81 -4.19 -2.81 13.55
CA MET A 81 -5.57 -3.28 13.46
C MET A 81 -5.69 -4.79 13.25
N PHE A 82 -4.80 -5.37 12.44
CA PHE A 82 -4.95 -6.74 11.94
C PHE A 82 -3.80 -7.68 12.31
N SER A 83 -2.64 -7.15 12.69
CA SER A 83 -1.42 -7.93 12.99
C SER A 83 -1.15 -9.04 11.95
N PRO A 84 -1.06 -8.69 10.65
CA PRO A 84 -0.88 -9.69 9.60
C PRO A 84 0.51 -10.34 9.70
N ASP A 85 0.68 -11.53 9.09
CA ASP A 85 2.00 -12.14 8.97
C ASP A 85 2.87 -11.46 7.90
N ARG A 86 2.24 -10.87 6.87
CA ARG A 86 2.89 -10.16 5.76
C ARG A 86 1.97 -9.08 5.18
N ILE A 87 2.58 -8.01 4.67
CA ILE A 87 1.95 -6.93 3.91
C ILE A 87 2.60 -6.90 2.53
N ILE A 88 1.78 -6.99 1.49
CA ILE A 88 2.25 -7.01 0.09
C ILE A 88 1.80 -5.72 -0.59
N PHE A 89 2.75 -4.87 -0.92
CA PHE A 89 2.50 -3.63 -1.65
C PHE A 89 2.70 -3.84 -3.16
N GLY A 90 1.61 -3.76 -3.91
CA GLY A 90 1.60 -3.81 -5.38
C GLY A 90 1.36 -2.44 -6.03
N GLY A 91 1.05 -2.45 -7.33
CA GLY A 91 0.75 -1.25 -8.10
C GLY A 91 1.98 -0.50 -8.62
N GLY A 92 1.75 0.43 -9.56
CA GLY A 92 2.82 1.09 -10.32
C GLY A 92 3.80 1.91 -9.48
N VAL A 93 3.34 2.54 -8.39
CA VAL A 93 4.20 3.31 -7.47
C VAL A 93 5.24 2.40 -6.82
N MET A 94 4.84 1.20 -6.41
CA MET A 94 5.69 0.24 -5.73
C MET A 94 6.61 -0.55 -6.67
N LYS A 95 6.54 -0.31 -7.98
CA LYS A 95 7.52 -0.80 -8.96
C LYS A 95 8.86 -0.06 -8.90
N GLN A 96 8.89 1.11 -8.28
CA GLN A 96 10.14 1.84 -8.07
C GLN A 96 11.01 1.08 -7.07
N GLU A 97 12.17 0.58 -7.50
CA GLU A 97 13.00 -0.35 -6.71
C GLU A 97 13.36 0.19 -5.31
N HIS A 98 13.57 1.50 -5.21
CA HIS A 98 13.92 2.18 -3.97
C HIS A 98 12.74 2.30 -2.99
N MET A 99 11.50 2.14 -3.44
CA MET A 99 10.32 2.39 -2.60
C MET A 99 10.13 1.35 -1.51
N LYS A 100 10.37 0.06 -1.78
CA LYS A 100 10.25 -0.98 -0.76
C LYS A 100 11.08 -0.62 0.48
N LYS A 101 12.37 -0.31 0.27
CA LYS A 101 13.28 0.02 1.38
C LYS A 101 12.87 1.28 2.12
N LYS A 102 12.48 2.34 1.40
CA LYS A 102 12.02 3.59 2.03
C LYS A 102 10.76 3.39 2.89
N VAL A 103 9.80 2.59 2.40
CA VAL A 103 8.58 2.26 3.16
C VAL A 103 8.91 1.45 4.40
N GLN A 104 9.78 0.44 4.28
CA GLN A 104 10.25 -0.35 5.41
C GLN A 104 10.91 0.53 6.49
N ASP A 105 11.84 1.41 6.09
CA ASP A 105 12.57 2.28 7.03
C ASP A 105 11.61 3.22 7.76
N LYS A 106 10.67 3.84 7.03
CA LYS A 106 9.65 4.72 7.61
C LYS A 106 8.66 3.97 8.50
N PHE A 107 8.30 2.74 8.12
CA PHE A 107 7.42 1.91 8.93
C PHE A 107 8.07 1.54 10.28
N VAL A 108 9.35 1.13 10.27
CA VAL A 108 10.09 0.81 11.50
C VAL A 108 10.19 2.04 12.42
N GLU A 109 10.45 3.22 11.84
CA GLU A 109 10.43 4.50 12.58
C GLU A 109 9.07 4.75 13.25
N LEU A 110 7.96 4.53 12.54
CA LEU A 110 6.61 4.73 13.06
C LEU A 110 6.23 3.72 14.15
N ILE A 111 6.62 2.44 14.00
CA ILE A 111 6.36 1.41 15.01
C ILE A 111 7.13 1.70 16.29
N ASN A 112 8.35 2.23 16.19
CA ASN A 112 9.15 2.67 17.33
C ASN A 112 9.25 1.61 18.46
N GLY A 113 9.33 0.33 18.09
CA GLY A 113 9.39 -0.79 19.04
C GLY A 113 8.14 -1.01 19.89
N TYR A 114 7.00 -0.39 19.56
CA TYR A 114 5.77 -0.49 20.35
C TYR A 114 5.15 -1.90 20.35
N VAL A 115 5.21 -2.58 19.21
CA VAL A 115 4.74 -3.96 19.05
C VAL A 115 5.81 -4.81 18.37
N GLU A 116 5.81 -6.10 18.66
CA GLU A 116 6.61 -7.06 17.91
C GLU A 116 6.10 -7.17 16.48
N ILE A 117 7.03 -7.22 15.52
CA ILE A 117 6.75 -7.34 14.09
C ILE A 117 7.61 -8.48 13.51
N PRO A 118 7.15 -9.15 12.44
CA PRO A 118 7.99 -10.09 11.72
C PRO A 118 9.24 -9.39 11.14
N PRO A 119 10.30 -10.14 10.76
CA PRO A 119 11.48 -9.56 10.14
C PRO A 119 11.12 -8.70 8.94
N ILE A 120 11.53 -7.43 8.96
CA ILE A 120 11.03 -6.37 8.06
C ILE A 120 11.12 -6.72 6.57
N ASP A 121 12.16 -7.46 6.17
CA ASP A 121 12.39 -7.88 4.77
C ASP A 121 11.43 -8.95 4.27
N SER A 122 10.84 -9.71 5.19
CA SER A 122 9.79 -10.69 4.95
C SER A 122 8.39 -10.16 5.26
N TYR A 123 8.32 -9.07 6.03
CA TYR A 123 7.07 -8.49 6.49
C TYR A 123 6.43 -7.57 5.45
N ILE A 124 7.17 -6.54 5.00
CA ILE A 124 6.70 -5.62 3.95
C ILE A 124 7.43 -5.97 2.66
N ILE A 125 6.68 -6.50 1.69
CA ILE A 125 7.23 -7.03 0.44
C ILE A 125 6.47 -6.52 -0.79
N THR A 126 7.03 -6.77 -1.96
CA THR A 126 6.36 -6.61 -3.26
C THR A 126 5.85 -7.98 -3.75
N PRO A 127 4.85 -8.02 -4.64
CA PRO A 127 4.27 -9.28 -5.09
C PRO A 127 5.27 -10.10 -5.92
N GLU A 128 5.52 -11.35 -5.53
CA GLU A 128 6.35 -12.30 -6.29
C GLU A 128 5.75 -12.62 -7.67
N LEU A 129 4.43 -12.55 -7.79
CA LEU A 129 3.70 -12.72 -9.05
C LEU A 129 3.72 -11.47 -9.95
N GLY A 130 4.40 -10.40 -9.52
CA GLY A 130 4.43 -9.12 -10.22
C GLY A 130 3.02 -8.60 -10.54
N ASP A 131 2.82 -8.15 -11.78
CA ASP A 131 1.53 -7.64 -12.28
C ASP A 131 0.45 -8.71 -12.41
N ASN A 132 0.81 -10.00 -12.32
CA ASN A 132 -0.11 -11.10 -12.55
C ASN A 132 -0.87 -11.53 -11.28
N ALA A 133 -0.58 -10.93 -10.12
CA ALA A 133 -1.21 -11.33 -8.86
C ALA A 133 -2.74 -11.25 -8.92
N GLY A 134 -3.29 -10.20 -9.53
CA GLY A 134 -4.74 -10.02 -9.69
C GLY A 134 -5.39 -11.06 -10.61
N ILE A 135 -4.81 -11.28 -11.80
CA ILE A 135 -5.37 -12.24 -12.77
C ILE A 135 -5.26 -13.68 -12.26
N ILE A 136 -4.15 -14.05 -11.64
CA ILE A 136 -3.96 -15.38 -11.02
C ILE A 136 -4.93 -15.56 -9.84
N GLY A 137 -5.15 -14.51 -9.03
CA GLY A 137 -6.16 -14.52 -7.98
C GLY A 137 -7.58 -14.77 -8.53
N GLY A 138 -7.94 -14.13 -9.64
CA GLY A 138 -9.20 -14.36 -10.34
C GLY A 138 -9.36 -15.80 -10.82
N LEU A 139 -8.32 -16.40 -11.40
CA LEU A 139 -8.32 -17.82 -11.78
C LEU A 139 -8.45 -18.75 -10.56
N ALA A 140 -7.82 -18.41 -9.44
CA ALA A 140 -7.95 -19.16 -8.20
C ALA A 140 -9.39 -19.11 -7.65
N LEU A 141 -10.05 -17.95 -7.72
CA LEU A 141 -11.48 -17.81 -7.39
C LEU A 141 -12.37 -18.65 -8.29
N ALA A 142 -12.13 -18.64 -9.61
CA ALA A 142 -12.87 -19.47 -10.57
C ALA A 142 -12.72 -20.96 -10.26
N ARG A 143 -11.49 -21.43 -9.98
CA ARG A 143 -11.21 -22.81 -9.56
C ARG A 143 -11.96 -23.18 -8.28
N LYS A 144 -12.01 -22.28 -7.30
CA LYS A 144 -12.76 -22.48 -6.04
C LYS A 144 -14.26 -22.58 -6.32
N ALA A 145 -14.81 -21.73 -7.17
CA ALA A 145 -16.23 -21.75 -7.54
C ALA A 145 -16.64 -23.05 -8.26
N VAL A 146 -15.78 -23.58 -9.15
CA VAL A 146 -16.03 -24.87 -9.81
C VAL A 146 -16.00 -26.03 -8.80
N ARG A 147 -15.00 -26.08 -7.92
CA ARG A 147 -14.89 -27.11 -6.88
C ARG A 147 -16.08 -27.11 -5.92
N ASN A 148 -16.55 -25.94 -5.52
CA ASN A 148 -17.70 -25.80 -4.63
C ASN A 148 -19.05 -26.17 -5.29
N LYS A 149 -19.09 -26.29 -6.63
CA LYS A 149 -20.27 -26.70 -7.40
C LYS A 149 -20.29 -28.20 -7.74
N GLN A 150 -19.24 -28.96 -7.44
CA GLN A 150 -19.27 -30.41 -7.60
C GLN A 150 -20.13 -31.03 -6.48
N PRO A 151 -21.09 -31.91 -6.80
CA PRO A 151 -21.96 -32.57 -5.83
C PRO A 151 -21.21 -33.49 -4.87
#